data_AF-A0AAV7ZS30-F1
#
_entry.id   AF-A0AAV7ZS30-F1
#
_cell.length_a   1.000
_cell.length_b   1.000
_cell.length_c   1.000
_cell.angle_alpha   90.00
_cell.angle_beta   90.00
_cell.angle_gamma   90.00
#
_symmetry.space_group_name_H-M   'P 1'
#
loop_
_entity.id
_entity.type
_entity.pdbx_description
1 polymer ?
#
loop_
_entity_poly.entity_id
_entity_poly.type
_entity_poly.pdbx_seq_one_letter_code
_entity_poly.pdbx_strand_id
1 'polypeptide(L)'
;MKIPNANLSNLRALNELKSTTHYFHGSNKTNWKTDLANYAMIQYSNIFEGVDLQFETTTTTTQTQKKQSFGTNLQGETKIKSSFYLSQAKALSKIQWQFQTSNNLEIRIPKDKGTLQFVSKLTKEIILEESKPIFFQKNLELKGQFILKNHQEKKKHQAQHDREYTVSFRIYDPNFQHNHHLIIDPTYSTFFAGDYTDEIQDFAIDSQGNFIGVEATRSRNFPADGDLVYIEGYEGAYRDVLVFKLSPYCDLIWSDYLSSVIDDRATTVIVDSKDDMYLGGHTDYEVNKTSSNFPTTEGAYRMDCVTQNQGTPFITKLSKDGDLVNSTVICGESFDQITNLALSSDESILYFLGGGRFR
;
A
#
# COMPACT_ATOMS: atom_id res chain seq x y z
N MET A 1 -1.53 29.04 0.49
CA MET A 1 -1.61 28.14 -0.69
C MET A 1 -3.08 27.89 -1.00
N LYS A 2 -3.47 27.82 -2.27
CA LYS A 2 -4.83 27.42 -2.69
C LYS A 2 -4.79 26.65 -4.00
N ILE A 3 -5.83 25.86 -4.27
CA ILE A 3 -6.07 25.22 -5.58
C ILE A 3 -7.29 25.93 -6.20
N PRO A 4 -7.11 26.80 -7.20
CA PRO A 4 -8.20 27.60 -7.75
C PRO A 4 -9.31 26.74 -8.35
N ASN A 5 -10.56 27.13 -8.11
CA ASN A 5 -11.76 26.47 -8.61
C ASN A 5 -11.94 25.00 -8.16
N ALA A 6 -11.14 24.53 -7.21
CA ALA A 6 -11.31 23.20 -6.63
C ALA A 6 -12.54 23.15 -5.71
N ASN A 7 -13.33 22.10 -5.83
CA ASN A 7 -14.40 21.80 -4.88
C ASN A 7 -13.84 21.07 -3.66
N LEU A 8 -13.66 21.77 -2.54
CA LEU A 8 -13.13 21.20 -1.30
C LEU A 8 -14.21 20.78 -0.29
N SER A 9 -15.46 20.62 -0.73
CA SER A 9 -16.59 20.30 0.17
C SER A 9 -16.71 18.82 0.51
N ASN A 10 -16.24 17.92 -0.35
CA ASN A 10 -16.34 16.48 -0.14
C ASN A 10 -15.06 15.95 0.53
N LEU A 11 -15.01 16.10 1.84
CA LEU A 11 -13.88 15.77 2.67
C LEU A 11 -14.12 14.49 3.47
N ARG A 12 -13.13 13.59 3.48
CA ARG A 12 -13.08 12.40 4.33
C ARG A 12 -11.77 12.37 5.09
N ALA A 13 -11.85 12.11 6.38
CA ALA A 13 -10.69 11.80 7.20
C ALA A 13 -10.55 10.27 7.25
N LEU A 14 -9.33 9.77 7.07
CA LEU A 14 -9.01 8.36 6.95
C LEU A 14 -7.89 8.02 7.93
N ASN A 15 -7.86 6.76 8.38
CA ASN A 15 -6.85 6.23 9.29
C ASN A 15 -6.82 7.01 10.62
N GLU A 16 -7.85 6.83 11.44
CA GLU A 16 -7.94 7.43 12.77
C GLU A 16 -6.75 7.02 13.64
N LEU A 17 -6.07 8.01 14.21
CA LEU A 17 -4.94 7.82 15.10
C LEU A 17 -5.44 7.64 16.52
N LYS A 18 -4.69 6.86 17.32
CA LYS A 18 -4.96 6.68 18.76
C LYS A 18 -4.88 7.98 19.55
N SER A 19 -4.21 9.00 19.02
CA SER A 19 -4.09 10.31 19.67
C SER A 19 -5.32 11.16 19.36
N THR A 20 -5.77 11.92 20.35
CA THR A 20 -6.78 12.95 20.20
C THR A 20 -6.18 14.33 20.43
N THR A 21 -6.83 15.36 19.89
CA THR A 21 -6.47 16.77 20.10
C THR A 21 -7.57 17.47 20.89
N HIS A 22 -7.17 18.38 21.78
CA HIS A 22 -8.08 19.25 22.51
C HIS A 22 -7.76 20.71 22.18
N TYR A 23 -8.78 21.50 21.89
CA TYR A 23 -8.67 22.93 21.58
C TYR A 23 -9.52 23.74 22.54
N PHE A 24 -8.86 24.52 23.40
CA PHE A 24 -9.51 25.34 24.44
C PHE A 24 -9.38 26.82 24.08
N HIS A 25 -10.49 27.46 23.71
CA HIS A 25 -10.49 28.88 23.34
C HIS A 25 -11.27 29.74 24.36
N GLY A 26 -10.51 30.49 25.17
CA GLY A 26 -11.05 31.44 26.15
C GLY A 26 -11.68 30.79 27.38
N SER A 27 -12.28 31.62 28.23
CA SER A 27 -12.90 31.20 29.50
C SER A 27 -14.30 30.58 29.34
N ASN A 28 -14.94 30.76 28.18
CA ASN A 28 -16.22 30.14 27.89
C ASN A 28 -16.04 28.68 27.44
N LYS A 29 -16.42 27.74 28.31
CA LYS A 29 -16.31 26.30 28.06
C LYS A 29 -17.07 25.80 26.83
N THR A 30 -18.09 26.52 26.35
CA THR A 30 -18.82 26.12 25.13
C THR A 30 -17.96 26.25 23.87
N ASN A 31 -16.86 27.01 23.93
CA ASN A 31 -15.89 27.15 22.84
C ASN A 31 -14.80 26.08 22.87
N TRP A 32 -14.79 25.23 23.90
CA TRP A 32 -13.82 24.15 24.03
C TRP A 32 -14.24 22.99 23.13
N LYS A 33 -13.26 22.40 22.46
CA LYS A 33 -13.40 21.16 21.69
C LYS A 33 -12.46 20.14 22.31
N THR A 34 -13.00 19.04 22.81
CA THR A 34 -12.22 17.95 23.40
C THR A 34 -12.40 16.68 22.60
N ASP A 35 -11.46 15.75 22.76
CA ASP A 35 -11.55 14.40 22.21
C ASP A 35 -11.71 14.39 20.68
N LEU A 36 -11.10 15.39 20.01
CA LEU A 36 -11.10 15.44 18.55
C LEU A 36 -10.17 14.34 18.05
N ALA A 37 -10.72 13.37 17.32
CA ALA A 37 -9.96 12.34 16.65
C ALA A 37 -8.94 12.97 15.68
N ASN A 38 -7.70 12.46 15.72
CA ASN A 38 -6.69 12.79 14.73
C ASN A 38 -6.70 11.71 13.64
N TYR A 39 -6.27 12.07 12.43
CA TYR A 39 -6.27 11.17 11.27
C TYR A 39 -4.93 11.29 10.55
N ALA A 40 -4.39 10.16 10.08
CA ALA A 40 -3.13 10.16 9.31
C ALA A 40 -3.31 10.74 7.90
N MET A 41 -4.55 10.70 7.39
CA MET A 41 -4.86 11.00 6.01
C MET A 41 -6.16 11.79 5.88
N ILE A 42 -6.16 12.69 4.89
CA ILE A 42 -7.32 13.47 4.50
C ILE A 42 -7.51 13.36 2.99
N GLN A 43 -8.70 12.95 2.56
CA GLN A 43 -9.06 12.83 1.15
C GLN A 43 -10.15 13.84 0.78
N TYR A 44 -9.92 14.58 -0.29
CA TYR A 44 -10.91 15.38 -0.99
C TYR A 44 -11.29 14.68 -2.29
N SER A 45 -12.55 14.26 -2.41
CA SER A 45 -13.02 13.59 -3.62
C SER A 45 -13.64 14.59 -4.59
N ASN A 46 -13.37 14.41 -5.89
CA ASN A 46 -13.92 15.20 -6.99
C ASN A 46 -13.65 16.71 -6.84
N ILE A 47 -12.41 17.07 -6.46
CA ILE A 47 -11.96 18.47 -6.40
C ILE A 47 -12.07 19.16 -7.76
N PHE A 48 -11.93 18.37 -8.82
CA PHE A 48 -12.44 18.65 -10.15
C PHE A 48 -13.12 17.37 -10.64
N GLU A 49 -13.94 17.47 -11.68
CA GLU A 49 -14.54 16.29 -12.33
C GLU A 49 -13.48 15.21 -12.61
N GLY A 50 -13.60 14.09 -11.90
CA GLY A 50 -12.71 12.93 -12.02
C GLY A 50 -11.31 13.12 -11.43
N VAL A 51 -11.13 14.05 -10.48
CA VAL A 51 -9.85 14.30 -9.80
C VAL A 51 -10.05 14.28 -8.29
N ASP A 52 -9.36 13.36 -7.62
CA ASP A 52 -9.27 13.30 -6.17
C ASP A 52 -7.90 13.82 -5.71
N LEU A 53 -7.87 14.40 -4.50
CA LEU A 53 -6.67 14.89 -3.83
C LEU A 53 -6.58 14.26 -2.44
N GLN A 54 -5.42 13.71 -2.13
CA GLN A 54 -5.12 13.15 -0.82
C GLN A 54 -3.94 13.90 -0.20
N PHE A 55 -4.03 14.15 1.11
CA PHE A 55 -2.92 14.61 1.94
C PHE A 55 -2.62 13.56 3.00
N GLU A 56 -1.34 13.32 3.22
CA GLU A 56 -0.87 12.37 4.22
C GLU A 56 0.40 12.87 4.89
N THR A 57 0.54 12.57 6.18
CA THR A 57 1.76 12.86 6.94
C THR A 57 2.74 11.70 6.84
N THR A 58 3.92 11.92 6.28
CA THR A 58 5.02 10.97 6.29
C THR A 58 6.03 11.41 7.35
N THR A 59 6.34 10.56 8.32
CA THR A 59 7.38 10.85 9.31
C THR A 59 8.63 10.07 8.96
N THR A 60 9.72 10.76 8.63
CA THR A 60 11.03 10.13 8.43
C THR A 60 11.83 10.25 9.70
N THR A 61 12.00 9.14 10.42
CA THR A 61 12.87 9.09 11.59
C THR A 61 14.31 8.92 11.13
N THR A 62 15.13 9.97 11.22
CA THR A 62 16.58 9.81 11.03
C THR A 62 17.20 9.39 12.36
N GLN A 63 17.67 8.15 12.46
CA GLN A 63 18.52 7.75 13.59
C GLN A 63 19.89 8.42 13.43
N THR A 64 20.06 9.63 13.94
CA THR A 64 21.39 10.15 14.20
C THR A 64 21.91 9.54 15.49
N GLN A 65 22.71 8.47 15.38
CA GLN A 65 23.51 7.97 16.50
C GLN A 65 24.57 8.99 16.89
N LYS A 66 24.19 10.03 17.64
CA LYS A 66 25.13 10.69 18.55
C LYS A 66 24.89 10.12 19.94
N LYS A 67 25.80 9.25 20.38
CA LYS A 67 25.94 8.88 21.80
C LYS A 67 26.25 10.17 22.58
N GLN A 68 25.21 10.84 23.06
CA GLN A 68 25.29 11.64 24.25
C GLN A 68 24.48 10.90 25.32
N SER A 69 25.14 10.66 26.44
CA SER A 69 24.55 10.16 27.67
C SER A 69 23.32 11.01 28.03
N PHE A 70 22.17 10.33 28.18
CA PHE A 70 20.81 10.84 28.39
C PHE A 70 20.05 11.33 27.14
N GLY A 71 19.13 10.48 26.69
CA GLY A 71 18.06 10.81 25.74
C GLY A 71 18.46 10.61 24.28
N THR A 72 17.89 9.60 23.62
CA THR A 72 17.85 9.54 22.16
C THR A 72 16.95 10.66 21.66
N ASN A 73 17.53 11.75 21.16
CA ASN A 73 16.76 12.73 20.38
C ASN A 73 16.40 12.10 19.03
N LEU A 74 15.19 11.55 18.93
CA LEU A 74 14.59 11.21 17.64
C LEU A 74 14.17 12.53 16.98
N GLN A 75 14.99 13.07 16.08
CA GLN A 75 14.55 14.12 15.16
C GLN A 75 13.87 13.44 13.97
N GLY A 76 12.54 13.33 14.05
CA GLY A 76 11.71 12.97 12.91
C GLY A 76 11.33 14.23 12.13
N GLU A 77 11.54 14.23 10.81
CA GLU A 77 10.90 15.21 9.93
C GLU A 77 9.54 14.66 9.53
N THR A 78 8.46 15.31 9.98
CA THR A 78 7.12 15.05 9.45
C THR A 78 6.88 15.96 8.24
N LYS A 79 6.66 15.34 7.07
CA LYS A 79 6.31 16.02 5.82
C LYS A 79 4.87 15.72 5.46
N ILE A 80 4.19 16.69 4.86
CA ILE A 80 2.86 16.47 4.28
C ILE A 80 3.05 16.18 2.80
N LYS A 81 2.71 14.98 2.37
CA LYS A 81 2.71 14.59 0.96
C LYS A 81 1.32 14.79 0.37
N SER A 82 1.25 15.30 -0.85
CA SER A 82 0.00 15.41 -1.61
C SER A 82 0.02 14.46 -2.80
N SER A 83 -1.07 13.73 -2.99
CA SER A 83 -1.24 12.80 -4.10
C SER A 83 -2.50 13.14 -4.88
N PHE A 84 -2.45 13.03 -6.21
CA PHE A 84 -3.63 13.21 -7.06
C PHE A 84 -3.97 11.93 -7.79
N TYR A 85 -5.26 11.60 -7.80
CA TYR A 85 -5.80 10.47 -8.54
C TYR A 85 -6.76 11.00 -9.60
N LEU A 86 -6.40 10.85 -10.86
CA LEU A 86 -7.18 11.33 -11.99
C LEU A 86 -7.80 10.13 -12.69
N SER A 87 -9.12 10.16 -12.90
CA SER A 87 -9.81 9.17 -13.74
C SER A 87 -9.36 9.26 -15.19
N GLN A 88 -9.06 10.48 -15.66
CA GLN A 88 -8.43 10.73 -16.96
C GLN A 88 -7.38 11.84 -16.89
N ALA A 89 -6.19 11.54 -17.41
CA ALA A 89 -5.03 12.42 -17.37
C ALA A 89 -5.20 13.76 -18.10
N LYS A 90 -6.20 13.90 -18.98
CA LYS A 90 -6.59 15.19 -19.59
C LYS A 90 -6.92 16.27 -18.55
N ALA A 91 -7.35 15.87 -17.34
CA ALA A 91 -7.62 16.79 -16.24
C ALA A 91 -6.35 17.35 -15.57
N LEU A 92 -5.14 16.86 -15.90
CA LEU A 92 -3.86 17.33 -15.36
C LEU A 92 -3.70 18.85 -15.45
N SER A 93 -4.20 19.45 -16.53
CA SER A 93 -4.13 20.90 -16.77
C SER A 93 -4.89 21.75 -15.73
N LYS A 94 -5.90 21.16 -15.07
CA LYS A 94 -6.70 21.79 -14.01
C LYS A 94 -5.93 21.90 -12.69
N ILE A 95 -4.96 21.02 -12.45
CA ILE A 95 -4.23 20.94 -11.18
C ILE A 95 -3.16 22.02 -11.14
N GLN A 96 -3.41 23.04 -10.32
CA GLN A 96 -2.54 24.20 -10.17
C GLN A 96 -2.55 24.67 -8.72
N TRP A 97 -1.38 24.74 -8.10
CA TRP A 97 -1.23 25.37 -6.79
C TRP A 97 -0.87 26.84 -6.96
N GLN A 98 -1.63 27.69 -6.31
CA GLN A 98 -1.33 29.12 -6.19
C GLN A 98 -0.76 29.44 -4.81
N PHE A 99 0.42 30.04 -4.83
CA PHE A 99 1.12 30.53 -3.64
C PHE A 99 1.18 32.04 -3.70
N GLN A 100 0.70 32.69 -2.65
CA GLN A 100 0.99 34.08 -2.37
C GLN A 100 2.14 34.11 -1.37
N THR A 101 3.21 34.81 -1.72
CA THR A 101 4.44 34.85 -0.93
C THR A 101 4.88 36.28 -0.69
N SER A 102 5.56 36.53 0.42
CA SER A 102 6.23 37.81 0.63
C SER A 102 7.32 38.05 -0.43
N ASN A 103 7.72 39.30 -0.62
CA ASN A 103 8.81 39.67 -1.52
C ASN A 103 10.15 38.97 -1.21
N ASN A 104 10.36 38.53 0.03
CA ASN A 104 11.61 37.88 0.46
C ASN A 104 11.63 36.36 0.24
N LEU A 105 10.53 35.77 -0.24
CA LEU A 105 10.48 34.37 -0.61
C LEU A 105 10.49 34.23 -2.15
N GLU A 106 11.20 33.23 -2.65
CA GLU A 106 11.20 32.81 -4.04
C GLU A 106 10.76 31.37 -4.15
N ILE A 107 9.89 31.07 -5.11
CA ILE A 107 9.64 29.69 -5.54
C ILE A 107 10.37 29.48 -6.86
N ARG A 108 11.21 28.45 -6.93
CA ARG A 108 11.94 28.08 -8.14
C ARG A 108 11.97 26.58 -8.34
N ILE A 109 12.23 26.15 -9.58
CA ILE A 109 12.39 24.76 -9.96
C ILE A 109 13.73 24.64 -10.70
N PRO A 110 14.80 24.18 -10.03
CA PRO A 110 16.09 23.97 -10.67
C PRO A 110 15.98 22.94 -11.80
N LYS A 111 16.54 23.26 -12.97
CA LYS A 111 16.41 22.41 -14.18
C LYS A 111 17.10 21.05 -14.05
N ASP A 112 18.14 20.98 -13.23
CA ASP A 112 18.97 19.80 -12.98
C ASP A 112 18.31 18.80 -12.03
N LYS A 113 17.54 19.28 -11.05
CA LYS A 113 16.93 18.43 -10.01
C LYS A 113 15.42 18.23 -10.18
N GLY A 114 14.72 19.16 -10.81
CA GLY A 114 13.26 19.13 -10.91
C GLY A 114 12.53 19.26 -9.57
N THR A 115 13.24 19.61 -8.49
CA THR A 115 12.68 19.86 -7.15
C THR A 115 11.95 21.19 -7.11
N LEU A 116 10.91 21.29 -6.29
CA LEU A 116 10.24 22.56 -6.01
C LEU A 116 10.87 23.17 -4.75
N GLN A 117 11.56 24.31 -4.91
CA GLN A 117 12.28 24.96 -3.82
C GLN A 117 11.62 26.28 -3.43
N PHE A 118 11.42 26.47 -2.13
CA PHE A 118 11.08 27.73 -1.50
C PHE A 118 12.35 28.31 -0.88
N VAL A 119 12.81 29.45 -1.38
CA VAL A 119 14.12 30.00 -1.06
C VAL A 119 13.98 31.39 -0.45
N SER A 120 14.64 31.61 0.68
CA SER A 120 14.80 32.93 1.27
C SER A 120 15.70 33.77 0.38
N LYS A 121 15.22 34.90 -0.14
CA LYS A 121 16.05 35.83 -0.92
C LYS A 121 17.08 36.55 -0.05
N LEU A 122 16.81 36.68 1.25
CA LEU A 122 17.67 37.33 2.23
C LEU A 122 18.87 36.44 2.56
N THR A 123 18.63 35.18 2.94
CA THR A 123 19.68 34.26 3.40
C THR A 123 20.22 33.34 2.30
N LYS A 124 19.50 33.23 1.16
CA LYS A 124 19.74 32.26 0.08
C LYS A 124 19.52 30.81 0.47
N GLU A 125 18.98 30.56 1.66
CA GLU A 125 18.68 29.21 2.16
C GLU A 125 17.38 28.68 1.56
N ILE A 126 17.36 27.37 1.35
CA ILE A 126 16.16 26.62 1.00
C ILE A 126 15.38 26.39 2.30
N ILE A 127 14.20 26.99 2.39
CA ILE A 127 13.30 26.88 3.55
C ILE A 127 12.45 25.62 3.44
N LEU A 128 12.06 25.25 2.22
CA LEU A 128 11.31 24.03 1.91
C LEU A 128 11.79 23.51 0.55
N GLU A 129 11.99 22.21 0.45
CA GLU A 129 12.23 21.50 -0.81
C GLU A 129 11.30 20.31 -0.93
N GLU A 130 10.57 20.25 -2.03
CA GLU A 130 9.81 19.07 -2.44
C GLU A 130 10.56 18.34 -3.54
N SER A 131 10.62 17.01 -3.40
CA SER A 131 11.17 16.13 -4.41
C SER A 131 10.40 16.25 -5.73
N LYS A 132 11.08 15.96 -6.84
CA LYS A 132 10.45 15.90 -8.16
C LYS A 132 9.24 14.94 -8.13
N PRO A 133 8.12 15.31 -8.78
CA PRO A 133 6.91 14.51 -8.73
C PRO A 133 7.05 13.24 -9.58
N ILE A 134 6.45 12.16 -9.12
CA ILE A 134 6.38 10.87 -9.80
C ILE A 134 4.99 10.71 -10.43
N PHE A 135 4.93 10.19 -11.65
CA PHE A 135 3.68 10.03 -12.40
C PHE A 135 3.52 8.57 -12.80
N PHE A 136 2.33 8.00 -12.63
CA PHE A 136 2.07 6.60 -12.99
C PHE A 136 0.84 6.44 -13.89
N GLN A 137 0.98 5.61 -14.93
CA GLN A 137 -0.11 5.07 -15.75
C GLN A 137 0.13 3.61 -16.06
N LYS A 138 -0.88 2.74 -15.89
CA LYS A 138 -0.79 1.30 -16.27
C LYS A 138 0.48 0.61 -15.74
N ASN A 139 0.85 0.87 -14.49
CA ASN A 139 2.04 0.34 -13.83
C ASN A 139 3.39 0.83 -14.41
N LEU A 140 3.37 1.87 -15.26
CA LEU A 140 4.57 2.51 -15.79
C LEU A 140 4.77 3.88 -15.12
N GLU A 141 5.97 4.11 -14.59
CA GLU A 141 6.41 5.44 -14.21
C GLU A 141 6.65 6.29 -15.46
N LEU A 142 6.03 7.47 -15.51
CA LEU A 142 6.18 8.43 -16.60
C LEU A 142 7.13 9.56 -16.23
N LYS A 143 7.93 9.97 -17.20
CA LYS A 143 8.78 11.16 -17.09
C LYS A 143 7.94 12.45 -17.07
N GLY A 144 7.98 13.15 -15.94
CA GLY A 144 7.40 14.48 -15.79
C GLY A 144 8.16 15.36 -14.81
N GLN A 145 7.65 16.56 -14.51
CA GLN A 145 8.23 17.51 -13.55
C GLN A 145 7.22 18.58 -13.12
N PHE A 146 7.54 19.32 -12.05
CA PHE A 146 6.89 20.59 -11.77
C PHE A 146 7.21 21.63 -12.85
N ILE A 147 6.30 22.58 -13.04
CA ILE A 147 6.50 23.78 -13.85
C ILE A 147 5.94 25.01 -13.13
N LEU A 148 6.62 26.15 -13.29
CA LEU A 148 6.09 27.45 -12.90
C LEU A 148 5.32 28.07 -14.07
N LYS A 149 4.05 28.38 -13.85
CA LYS A 149 3.23 29.17 -14.77
C LYS A 149 3.42 30.64 -14.40
N ASN A 150 3.97 31.42 -15.33
CA ASN A 150 4.19 32.85 -15.11
C ASN A 150 2.86 33.60 -15.07
N HIS A 151 2.48 34.14 -13.91
CA HIS A 151 1.48 35.21 -13.83
C HIS A 151 2.24 36.55 -13.85
N GLN A 152 2.60 37.02 -15.03
CA GLN A 152 3.06 38.41 -15.20
C GLN A 152 1.81 39.29 -15.25
N GLU A 153 1.27 39.70 -14.10
CA GLU A 153 0.34 40.84 -14.06
C GLU A 153 0.81 41.90 -13.07
N LYS A 154 1.33 42.98 -13.65
CA LYS A 154 1.46 44.30 -13.03
C LYS A 154 0.07 44.79 -12.60
N LYS A 155 -0.35 44.54 -11.36
CA LYS A 155 -1.40 45.36 -10.76
C LYS A 155 -0.79 46.70 -10.37
N LYS A 156 -1.06 47.71 -11.22
CA LYS A 156 -0.46 49.05 -11.13
C LYS A 156 -0.90 49.89 -9.93
N HIS A 157 -1.85 49.47 -9.08
CA HIS A 157 -2.39 50.35 -8.03
C HIS A 157 -2.85 49.63 -6.75
N GLN A 158 -2.11 48.64 -6.25
CA GLN A 158 -2.29 48.18 -4.86
C GLN A 158 -0.94 48.12 -4.16
N ALA A 159 -0.92 48.60 -2.92
CA ALA A 159 0.25 48.68 -2.07
C ALA A 159 1.03 47.35 -2.09
N GLN A 160 2.29 47.47 -2.50
CA GLN A 160 3.46 46.65 -2.20
C GLN A 160 3.22 45.47 -1.24
N HIS A 161 3.49 44.22 -1.66
CA HIS A 161 4.48 43.31 -1.01
C HIS A 161 4.36 41.80 -1.33
N ASP A 162 3.32 41.33 -2.05
CA ASP A 162 3.12 39.90 -2.30
C ASP A 162 3.33 39.49 -3.77
N ARG A 163 4.06 38.38 -3.98
CA ARG A 163 4.23 37.70 -5.28
C ARG A 163 3.28 36.52 -5.36
N GLU A 164 2.70 36.31 -6.54
CA GLU A 164 1.89 35.12 -6.83
C GLU A 164 2.67 34.16 -7.73
N TYR A 165 2.78 32.92 -7.28
CA TYR A 165 3.40 31.82 -8.01
C TYR A 165 2.35 30.76 -8.30
N THR A 166 2.27 30.30 -9.55
CA THR A 166 1.44 29.16 -9.93
C THR A 166 2.33 27.97 -10.26
N VAL A 167 2.24 26.90 -9.48
CA VAL A 167 2.93 25.63 -9.71
C VAL A 167 1.95 24.65 -10.35
N SER A 168 2.40 23.94 -11.38
CA SER A 168 1.63 22.96 -12.13
C SER A 168 2.55 21.80 -12.51
N PHE A 169 2.01 20.78 -13.17
CA PHE A 169 2.79 19.65 -13.67
C PHE A 169 2.96 19.69 -15.19
N ARG A 170 4.02 19.02 -15.67
CA ARG A 170 4.22 18.67 -17.08
C ARG A 170 4.74 17.24 -17.18
N ILE A 171 4.05 16.40 -17.95
CA ILE A 171 4.53 15.08 -18.37
C ILE A 171 5.07 15.21 -19.80
N TYR A 172 6.26 14.68 -20.04
CA TYR A 172 6.94 14.70 -21.33
C TYR A 172 7.34 13.30 -21.81
N ASP A 173 6.83 12.26 -21.13
CA ASP A 173 7.01 10.87 -21.53
C ASP A 173 6.25 10.56 -22.83
N PRO A 174 6.88 9.90 -23.83
CA PRO A 174 6.21 9.54 -25.07
C PRO A 174 5.08 8.52 -24.87
N ASN A 175 5.07 7.76 -23.77
CA ASN A 175 4.02 6.78 -23.48
C ASN A 175 2.80 7.41 -22.79
N PHE A 176 2.81 8.72 -22.53
CA PHE A 176 1.72 9.39 -21.83
C PHE A 176 0.42 9.37 -22.64
N GLN A 177 -0.66 8.88 -22.02
CA GLN A 177 -1.97 8.77 -22.65
C GLN A 177 -3.02 9.60 -21.90
N HIS A 178 -3.53 10.67 -22.55
CA HIS A 178 -4.46 11.62 -21.93
C HIS A 178 -5.80 11.03 -21.45
N ASN A 179 -6.26 9.94 -22.07
CA ASN A 179 -7.56 9.32 -21.77
C ASN A 179 -7.49 8.19 -20.72
N HIS A 180 -6.33 7.97 -20.12
CA HIS A 180 -6.14 6.95 -19.10
C HIS A 180 -6.06 7.56 -17.70
N HIS A 181 -6.30 6.74 -16.69
CA HIS A 181 -6.03 7.08 -15.30
C HIS A 181 -4.59 7.60 -15.15
N LEU A 182 -4.39 8.57 -14.25
CA LEU A 182 -3.07 9.09 -13.90
C LEU A 182 -3.02 9.25 -12.39
N ILE A 183 -1.94 8.75 -11.79
CA ILE A 183 -1.61 8.99 -10.39
C ILE A 183 -0.40 9.91 -10.35
N ILE A 184 -0.47 10.96 -9.54
CA ILE A 184 0.63 11.89 -9.29
C ILE A 184 1.06 11.73 -7.85
N ASP A 185 2.34 11.50 -7.65
CA ASP A 185 2.98 11.25 -6.35
C ASP A 185 2.22 10.19 -5.56
N PRO A 186 2.03 8.95 -6.08
CA PRO A 186 1.35 7.90 -5.33
C PRO A 186 1.98 7.78 -3.96
N THR A 187 1.16 7.61 -2.93
CA THR A 187 1.72 7.53 -1.59
C THR A 187 2.55 6.25 -1.42
N TYR A 188 2.08 5.13 -1.98
CA TYR A 188 2.73 3.83 -1.87
C TYR A 188 2.62 3.04 -3.18
N SER A 189 3.74 2.45 -3.58
CA SER A 189 3.83 1.41 -4.59
C SER A 189 5.11 0.66 -4.27
N THR A 190 5.02 -0.65 -4.09
CA THR A 190 6.19 -1.50 -3.88
C THR A 190 6.30 -2.53 -4.99
N PHE A 191 7.48 -3.10 -5.15
CA PHE A 191 7.68 -4.31 -5.93
C PHE A 191 7.94 -5.44 -4.95
N PHE A 192 7.10 -6.47 -5.02
CA PHE A 192 7.22 -7.66 -4.18
C PHE A 192 7.38 -8.84 -5.14
N ALA A 193 8.64 -9.22 -5.38
CA ALA A 193 9.02 -10.41 -6.15
C ALA A 193 10.40 -10.87 -5.71
N GLY A 194 10.71 -12.14 -5.97
CA GLY A 194 12.01 -12.76 -5.79
C GLY A 194 12.75 -12.99 -7.11
N ASP A 195 13.63 -13.99 -7.12
CA ASP A 195 14.55 -14.24 -8.23
C ASP A 195 13.93 -15.02 -9.41
N TYR A 196 12.74 -15.59 -9.24
CA TYR A 196 12.06 -16.44 -10.20
C TYR A 196 10.65 -15.95 -10.52
N THR A 197 9.77 -16.86 -10.98
CA THR A 197 8.39 -16.52 -11.35
C THR A 197 7.51 -16.50 -10.12
N ASP A 198 6.79 -15.39 -9.98
CA ASP A 198 6.06 -14.96 -8.79
C ASP A 198 4.69 -14.45 -9.23
N GLU A 199 3.62 -15.06 -8.72
CA GLU A 199 2.25 -14.81 -9.17
C GLU A 199 1.31 -14.63 -7.97
N ILE A 200 0.96 -13.38 -7.65
CA ILE A 200 -0.09 -13.09 -6.65
C ILE A 200 -1.41 -13.68 -7.16
N GLN A 201 -1.98 -14.61 -6.39
CA GLN A 201 -3.19 -15.34 -6.78
C GLN A 201 -4.45 -14.66 -6.25
N ASP A 202 -4.43 -14.21 -5.00
CA ASP A 202 -5.56 -13.55 -4.35
C ASP A 202 -5.08 -12.65 -3.20
N PHE A 203 -5.96 -11.77 -2.73
CA PHE A 203 -5.70 -10.91 -1.59
C PHE A 203 -6.95 -10.54 -0.80
N ALA A 204 -6.73 -10.19 0.46
CA ALA A 204 -7.72 -9.67 1.38
C ALA A 204 -7.18 -8.45 2.14
N ILE A 205 -8.07 -7.71 2.77
CA ILE A 205 -7.74 -6.54 3.59
C ILE A 205 -8.25 -6.78 5.00
N ASP A 206 -7.39 -6.60 6.01
CA ASP A 206 -7.78 -6.73 7.42
C ASP A 206 -8.42 -5.44 7.97
N SER A 207 -8.91 -5.48 9.21
CA SER A 207 -9.58 -4.35 9.85
C SER A 207 -8.67 -3.14 10.12
N GLN A 208 -7.34 -3.31 10.05
CA GLN A 208 -6.38 -2.22 10.12
C GLN A 208 -5.97 -1.68 8.74
N GLY A 209 -6.52 -2.24 7.66
CA GLY A 209 -6.20 -1.88 6.29
C GLY A 209 -4.92 -2.52 5.74
N ASN A 210 -4.33 -3.49 6.46
CA ASN A 210 -3.17 -4.23 5.96
C ASN A 210 -3.61 -5.12 4.79
N PHE A 211 -2.74 -5.25 3.81
CA PHE A 211 -2.93 -6.13 2.67
C PHE A 211 -2.38 -7.52 3.00
N ILE A 212 -3.21 -8.55 2.88
CA ILE A 212 -2.83 -9.94 3.07
C ILE A 212 -2.94 -10.62 1.71
N GLY A 213 -1.83 -11.16 1.22
CA GLY A 213 -1.76 -11.78 -0.09
C GLY A 213 -1.33 -13.23 -0.01
N VAL A 214 -1.78 -14.00 -1.00
CA VAL A 214 -1.23 -15.33 -1.29
C VAL A 214 -0.64 -15.34 -2.68
N GLU A 215 0.53 -15.94 -2.79
CA GLU A 215 1.32 -15.98 -4.01
C GLU A 215 1.74 -17.42 -4.32
N ALA A 216 1.72 -17.76 -5.60
CA ALA A 216 2.36 -18.96 -6.11
C ALA A 216 3.75 -18.56 -6.63
N THR A 217 4.79 -18.90 -5.88
CA THR A 217 6.15 -18.42 -6.12
C THR A 217 7.10 -19.57 -6.42
N ARG A 218 8.03 -19.37 -7.35
CA ARG A 218 9.20 -20.26 -7.53
C ARG A 218 10.44 -19.74 -6.81
N SER A 219 10.32 -18.60 -6.16
CA SER A 219 11.39 -17.86 -5.51
C SER A 219 11.51 -18.24 -4.04
N ARG A 220 12.74 -18.29 -3.53
CA ARG A 220 13.07 -18.70 -2.15
C ARG A 220 13.66 -17.59 -1.30
N ASN A 221 13.76 -16.40 -1.87
CA ASN A 221 14.46 -15.25 -1.29
C ASN A 221 13.50 -14.19 -0.76
N PHE A 222 12.23 -14.52 -0.52
CA PHE A 222 11.35 -13.67 0.25
C PHE A 222 11.71 -13.71 1.75
N PRO A 223 11.57 -12.60 2.50
CA PRO A 223 11.79 -12.61 3.94
C PRO A 223 10.79 -13.55 4.63
N ALA A 224 11.25 -14.68 5.16
CA ALA A 224 10.42 -15.64 5.86
C ALA A 224 10.79 -15.62 7.36
N ASP A 225 9.92 -15.02 8.16
CA ASP A 225 10.18 -14.74 9.59
C ASP A 225 9.20 -15.46 10.54
N GLY A 226 8.27 -16.25 10.00
CA GLY A 226 7.23 -16.94 10.77
C GLY A 226 7.57 -18.40 11.12
N ASP A 227 6.59 -19.08 11.73
CA ASP A 227 6.66 -20.48 12.15
C ASP A 227 6.04 -21.45 11.12
N LEU A 228 5.64 -20.98 9.92
CA LEU A 228 5.10 -21.88 8.90
C LEU A 228 6.16 -22.85 8.41
N VAL A 229 5.72 -24.08 8.17
CA VAL A 229 6.62 -25.16 7.77
C VAL A 229 6.94 -25.00 6.28
N TYR A 230 8.16 -24.56 6.03
CA TYR A 230 8.82 -24.69 4.74
C TYR A 230 9.49 -26.06 4.61
N ILE A 231 9.21 -26.78 3.52
CA ILE A 231 9.89 -28.04 3.22
C ILE A 231 10.67 -27.86 1.91
N GLU A 232 12.00 -28.03 1.98
CA GLU A 232 12.87 -27.83 0.81
C GLU A 232 12.51 -28.73 -0.38
N GLY A 233 11.82 -28.16 -1.37
CA GLY A 233 11.67 -28.74 -2.72
C GLY A 233 12.87 -28.45 -3.63
N TYR A 234 12.69 -28.59 -4.95
CA TYR A 234 13.68 -28.13 -5.95
C TYR A 234 13.44 -26.68 -6.39
N GLU A 235 14.40 -25.79 -6.10
CA GLU A 235 14.34 -24.36 -6.43
C GLU A 235 14.11 -24.11 -7.92
N GLY A 236 13.22 -23.18 -8.27
CA GLY A 236 12.91 -22.83 -9.65
C GLY A 236 12.08 -23.86 -10.43
N ALA A 237 11.82 -25.05 -9.86
CA ALA A 237 11.08 -26.12 -10.54
C ALA A 237 9.59 -26.11 -10.16
N TYR A 238 9.29 -26.10 -8.86
CA TYR A 238 7.93 -26.13 -8.32
C TYR A 238 7.55 -24.78 -7.72
N ARG A 239 6.24 -24.52 -7.64
CA ARG A 239 5.72 -23.34 -6.95
C ARG A 239 5.44 -23.71 -5.51
N ASP A 240 5.73 -22.79 -4.62
CA ASP A 240 5.38 -22.82 -3.21
C ASP A 240 4.29 -21.77 -2.94
N VAL A 241 3.50 -21.97 -1.88
CA VAL A 241 2.62 -20.92 -1.36
C VAL A 241 3.45 -19.97 -0.52
N LEU A 242 3.50 -18.71 -0.92
CA LEU A 242 3.95 -17.61 -0.07
C LEU A 242 2.72 -16.86 0.44
N VAL A 243 2.64 -16.69 1.74
CA VAL A 243 1.66 -15.84 2.39
C VAL A 243 2.38 -14.61 2.90
N PHE A 244 1.83 -13.43 2.66
CA PHE A 244 2.47 -12.19 3.08
C PHE A 244 1.45 -11.17 3.58
N LYS A 245 1.93 -10.32 4.49
CA LYS A 245 1.18 -9.20 5.03
C LYS A 245 1.97 -7.92 4.84
N LEU A 246 1.40 -6.98 4.10
CA LEU A 246 1.92 -5.63 3.95
C LEU A 246 1.08 -4.65 4.76
N SER A 247 1.72 -3.63 5.31
CA SER A 247 1.01 -2.48 5.85
C SER A 247 0.20 -1.77 4.74
N PRO A 248 -0.74 -0.87 5.08
CA PRO A 248 -1.38 0.01 4.10
C PRO A 248 -0.38 0.85 3.28
N TYR A 249 0.87 0.88 3.73
CA TYR A 249 1.99 1.64 3.22
C TYR A 249 2.96 0.78 2.40
N CYS A 250 2.58 -0.47 2.12
CA CYS A 250 3.38 -1.44 1.37
C CYS A 250 4.71 -1.81 2.05
N ASP A 251 4.85 -1.56 3.35
CA ASP A 251 5.95 -2.12 4.15
C ASP A 251 5.62 -3.58 4.47
N LEU A 252 6.59 -4.49 4.30
CA LEU A 252 6.42 -5.88 4.71
C LEU A 252 6.31 -5.96 6.23
N ILE A 253 5.18 -6.46 6.73
CA ILE A 253 4.98 -6.77 8.15
C ILE A 253 5.56 -8.15 8.44
N TRP A 254 5.17 -9.13 7.64
CA TRP A 254 5.73 -10.48 7.64
C TRP A 254 5.41 -11.17 6.31
N SER A 255 6.20 -12.17 5.95
CA SER A 255 5.84 -13.18 4.97
C SER A 255 6.38 -14.53 5.41
N ASP A 256 5.77 -15.60 4.90
CA ASP A 256 6.21 -16.96 5.20
C ASP A 256 5.69 -17.96 4.16
N TYR A 257 6.30 -19.14 4.11
CA TYR A 257 5.98 -20.20 3.16
C TYR A 257 5.12 -21.29 3.80
N LEU A 258 4.08 -21.72 3.09
CA LEU A 258 3.22 -22.84 3.49
C LEU A 258 3.23 -23.89 2.37
N SER A 259 4.20 -24.80 2.38
CA SER A 259 4.38 -25.73 1.26
C SER A 259 4.80 -27.14 1.66
N SER A 260 4.71 -28.03 0.67
CA SER A 260 5.28 -29.37 0.62
C SER A 260 6.62 -29.32 -0.14
N VAL A 261 7.18 -30.47 -0.52
CA VAL A 261 8.39 -30.51 -1.38
C VAL A 261 8.10 -30.35 -2.88
N ILE A 262 6.84 -30.30 -3.29
CA ILE A 262 6.40 -30.28 -4.69
C ILE A 262 5.50 -29.07 -4.96
N ASP A 263 4.65 -29.09 -6.00
CA ASP A 263 3.89 -27.89 -6.43
C ASP A 263 2.71 -27.65 -5.47
N ASP A 264 2.67 -26.45 -4.89
CA ASP A 264 1.66 -25.98 -3.96
C ASP A 264 1.18 -24.59 -4.36
N ARG A 265 -0.14 -24.38 -4.34
CA ARG A 265 -0.75 -23.09 -4.65
C ARG A 265 -1.96 -22.82 -3.79
N ALA A 266 -1.93 -21.71 -3.07
CA ALA A 266 -3.14 -21.06 -2.59
C ALA A 266 -3.74 -20.25 -3.74
N THR A 267 -5.02 -20.45 -4.01
CA THR A 267 -5.77 -19.77 -5.07
C THR A 267 -6.71 -18.71 -4.51
N THR A 268 -6.93 -18.72 -3.19
CA THR A 268 -7.84 -17.79 -2.52
C THR A 268 -7.45 -17.55 -1.07
N VAL A 269 -7.72 -16.33 -0.60
CA VAL A 269 -7.57 -15.94 0.80
C VAL A 269 -8.73 -15.05 1.24
N ILE A 270 -9.27 -15.31 2.42
CA ILE A 270 -10.25 -14.44 3.09
C ILE A 270 -9.85 -14.19 4.53
N VAL A 271 -10.36 -13.11 5.12
CA VAL A 271 -10.04 -12.69 6.50
C VAL A 271 -11.32 -12.59 7.31
N ASP A 272 -11.30 -13.07 8.55
CA ASP A 272 -12.42 -13.00 9.49
C ASP A 272 -12.40 -11.71 10.33
N SER A 273 -13.43 -11.50 11.15
CA SER A 273 -13.57 -10.32 12.01
C SER A 273 -12.50 -10.20 13.12
N LYS A 274 -11.68 -11.23 13.33
CA LYS A 274 -10.53 -11.23 14.25
C LYS A 274 -9.20 -11.01 13.53
N ASP A 275 -9.27 -10.75 12.22
CA ASP A 275 -8.15 -10.65 11.30
C ASP A 275 -7.36 -11.96 11.11
N ASP A 276 -7.92 -13.11 11.50
CA ASP A 276 -7.37 -14.40 11.12
C ASP A 276 -7.69 -14.69 9.65
N MET A 277 -6.83 -15.45 8.99
CA MET A 277 -6.92 -15.68 7.55
C MET A 277 -7.18 -17.14 7.21
N TYR A 278 -8.00 -17.36 6.18
CA TYR A 278 -8.34 -18.66 5.64
C TYR A 278 -7.86 -18.74 4.21
N LEU A 279 -7.04 -19.74 3.92
CA LEU A 279 -6.44 -19.99 2.63
C LEU A 279 -7.04 -21.27 2.05
N GLY A 280 -7.29 -21.24 0.75
CA GLY A 280 -7.77 -22.39 -0.01
C GLY A 280 -6.91 -22.57 -1.25
N GLY A 281 -6.69 -23.83 -1.63
CA GLY A 281 -5.82 -24.10 -2.77
C GLY A 281 -5.70 -25.58 -3.09
N HIS A 282 -4.56 -25.95 -3.68
CA HIS A 282 -4.16 -27.33 -3.84
C HIS A 282 -2.67 -27.53 -3.52
N THR A 283 -2.34 -28.74 -3.12
CA THR A 283 -0.99 -29.24 -2.84
C THR A 283 -0.81 -30.57 -3.56
N ASP A 284 0.37 -30.81 -4.11
CA ASP A 284 0.72 -32.11 -4.69
C ASP A 284 1.31 -33.04 -3.62
N TYR A 285 1.12 -34.35 -3.76
CA TYR A 285 1.70 -35.36 -2.86
C TYR A 285 2.53 -36.41 -3.62
N GLU A 286 3.70 -36.76 -3.06
CA GLU A 286 4.52 -37.88 -3.54
C GLU A 286 4.26 -39.13 -2.67
N VAL A 287 3.90 -40.24 -3.32
CA VAL A 287 3.60 -41.50 -2.61
C VAL A 287 4.88 -42.10 -2.02
N ASN A 288 4.78 -42.56 -0.77
CA ASN A 288 5.84 -43.15 0.07
C ASN A 288 6.84 -42.16 0.69
N LYS A 289 6.54 -40.85 0.70
CA LYS A 289 7.40 -39.85 1.36
C LYS A 289 6.60 -38.90 2.26
N THR A 290 6.22 -39.39 3.43
CA THR A 290 5.37 -38.64 4.39
C THR A 290 6.09 -37.49 5.10
N SER A 291 7.43 -37.49 5.15
CA SER A 291 8.23 -36.43 5.77
C SER A 291 8.29 -35.13 4.95
N SER A 292 7.53 -35.06 3.87
CA SER A 292 7.54 -33.96 2.91
C SER A 292 6.13 -33.51 2.49
N ASN A 293 5.16 -33.83 3.34
CA ASN A 293 3.75 -33.55 3.14
C ASN A 293 3.41 -32.10 3.47
N PHE A 294 2.37 -31.56 2.83
CA PHE A 294 1.83 -30.26 3.17
C PHE A 294 1.48 -30.15 4.67
N PRO A 295 1.73 -28.99 5.33
CA PRO A 295 1.55 -28.86 6.76
C PRO A 295 0.07 -28.94 7.14
N THR A 296 -0.29 -29.95 7.95
CA THR A 296 -1.62 -30.14 8.54
C THR A 296 -1.53 -30.13 10.06
N THR A 297 -2.65 -29.90 10.74
CA THR A 297 -2.70 -29.85 12.21
C THR A 297 -3.22 -31.15 12.83
N GLU A 298 -2.83 -31.41 14.08
CA GLU A 298 -3.32 -32.57 14.82
C GLU A 298 -4.85 -32.53 14.93
N GLY A 299 -5.51 -33.67 14.67
CA GLY A 299 -6.97 -33.77 14.72
C GLY A 299 -7.70 -33.21 13.50
N ALA A 300 -6.98 -32.80 12.44
CA ALA A 300 -7.56 -32.42 11.17
C ALA A 300 -8.43 -33.53 10.56
N TYR A 301 -9.38 -33.15 9.70
CA TYR A 301 -10.24 -34.11 8.99
C TYR A 301 -9.42 -35.14 8.19
N ARG A 302 -8.33 -34.67 7.57
CA ARG A 302 -7.24 -35.50 7.03
C ARG A 302 -5.91 -34.77 7.22
N MET A 303 -4.89 -35.54 7.58
CA MET A 303 -3.51 -35.05 7.76
C MET A 303 -2.60 -35.39 6.57
N ASP A 304 -2.93 -36.43 5.80
CA ASP A 304 -2.19 -36.86 4.62
C ASP A 304 -3.10 -37.51 3.56
N CYS A 305 -2.56 -37.64 2.34
CA CYS A 305 -3.19 -38.38 1.25
C CYS A 305 -2.24 -39.48 0.74
N VAL A 306 -2.78 -40.67 0.48
CA VAL A 306 -2.00 -41.90 0.19
C VAL A 306 -1.86 -42.15 -1.32
N THR A 307 -2.54 -41.37 -2.16
CA THR A 307 -2.55 -41.52 -3.62
C THR A 307 -1.70 -40.44 -4.28
N GLN A 308 -0.95 -40.79 -5.33
CA GLN A 308 -0.23 -39.79 -6.13
C GLN A 308 -1.29 -38.87 -6.72
N ASN A 309 -1.33 -37.63 -6.24
CA ASN A 309 -2.27 -36.66 -6.74
C ASN A 309 -1.53 -35.37 -7.07
N GLN A 310 -1.66 -34.97 -8.33
CA GLN A 310 -1.33 -33.64 -8.78
C GLN A 310 -2.59 -32.83 -8.52
N GLY A 311 -2.69 -32.12 -7.41
CA GLY A 311 -3.84 -31.31 -7.01
C GLY A 311 -4.69 -31.94 -5.92
N THR A 312 -4.25 -31.88 -4.67
CA THR A 312 -5.06 -32.20 -3.48
C THR A 312 -5.53 -30.90 -2.83
N PRO A 313 -6.84 -30.65 -2.71
CA PRO A 313 -7.34 -29.45 -2.06
C PRO A 313 -6.89 -29.35 -0.60
N PHE A 314 -6.53 -28.14 -0.17
CA PHE A 314 -6.29 -27.83 1.24
C PHE A 314 -7.11 -26.63 1.69
N ILE A 315 -7.40 -26.61 2.98
CA ILE A 315 -7.93 -25.46 3.70
C ILE A 315 -7.04 -25.23 4.91
N THR A 316 -6.48 -24.03 5.01
CA THR A 316 -5.61 -23.62 6.12
C THR A 316 -6.15 -22.36 6.76
N LYS A 317 -6.20 -22.33 8.09
CA LYS A 317 -6.40 -21.14 8.89
C LYS A 317 -5.07 -20.72 9.52
N LEU A 318 -4.69 -19.48 9.33
CA LEU A 318 -3.58 -18.83 10.04
C LEU A 318 -4.10 -17.74 10.98
N SER A 319 -3.35 -17.46 12.04
CA SER A 319 -3.58 -16.32 12.91
C SER A 319 -3.28 -15.01 12.16
N LYS A 320 -3.79 -13.88 12.66
CA LYS A 320 -3.44 -12.54 12.14
C LYS A 320 -1.93 -12.23 12.11
N ASP A 321 -1.15 -12.96 12.92
CA ASP A 321 0.28 -12.82 13.10
C ASP A 321 1.08 -13.86 12.27
N GLY A 322 0.38 -14.75 11.56
CA GLY A 322 0.97 -15.72 10.60
C GLY A 322 1.09 -17.15 11.11
N ASP A 323 0.67 -17.44 12.35
CA ASP A 323 0.82 -18.77 12.94
C ASP A 323 -0.19 -19.78 12.40
N LEU A 324 0.22 -21.02 12.20
CA LEU A 324 -0.67 -22.11 11.78
C LEU A 324 -1.67 -22.46 12.88
N VAL A 325 -2.96 -22.15 12.67
CA VAL A 325 -4.03 -22.43 13.66
C VAL A 325 -4.70 -23.78 13.37
N ASN A 326 -5.07 -24.03 12.11
CA ASN A 326 -5.72 -25.26 11.71
C ASN A 326 -5.45 -25.53 10.22
N SER A 327 -5.17 -26.76 9.82
CA SER A 327 -4.97 -27.10 8.41
C SER A 327 -5.38 -28.53 8.13
N THR A 328 -6.12 -28.71 7.05
CA THR A 328 -6.57 -30.01 6.58
C THR A 328 -6.47 -30.10 5.07
N VAL A 329 -6.27 -31.32 4.58
CA VAL A 329 -6.43 -31.65 3.16
C VAL A 329 -7.73 -32.39 2.90
N ILE A 330 -8.16 -32.40 1.64
CA ILE A 330 -9.35 -33.12 1.17
C ILE A 330 -8.89 -34.04 0.04
N CYS A 331 -8.70 -35.32 0.35
CA CYS A 331 -8.14 -36.27 -0.62
C CYS A 331 -9.18 -36.68 -1.69
N GLY A 332 -8.82 -36.50 -2.95
CA GLY A 332 -9.49 -37.06 -4.14
C GLY A 332 -8.60 -38.05 -4.89
N GLU A 333 -9.12 -38.65 -5.97
CA GLU A 333 -8.38 -39.60 -6.84
C GLU A 333 -7.78 -38.95 -8.11
N SER A 334 -7.99 -37.64 -8.27
CA SER A 334 -7.58 -36.83 -9.42
C SER A 334 -7.28 -35.40 -9.00
N PHE A 335 -6.76 -34.58 -9.92
CA PHE A 335 -6.58 -33.15 -9.70
C PHE A 335 -7.89 -32.53 -9.24
N ASP A 336 -7.89 -32.00 -8.04
CA ASP A 336 -8.94 -31.24 -7.40
C ASP A 336 -8.30 -29.98 -6.79
N GLN A 337 -9.04 -28.87 -6.77
CA GLN A 337 -8.58 -27.65 -6.12
C GLN A 337 -9.74 -26.89 -5.51
N ILE A 338 -9.47 -26.17 -4.43
CA ILE A 338 -10.33 -25.06 -4.01
C ILE A 338 -9.98 -23.83 -4.85
N THR A 339 -11.00 -23.05 -5.23
CA THR A 339 -10.83 -21.81 -6.01
C THR A 339 -11.45 -20.60 -5.32
N ASN A 340 -12.31 -20.81 -4.33
CA ASN A 340 -12.93 -19.72 -3.60
C ASN A 340 -13.37 -20.15 -2.20
N LEU A 341 -13.31 -19.21 -1.26
CA LEU A 341 -13.77 -19.36 0.11
C LEU A 341 -14.77 -18.25 0.45
N ALA A 342 -15.73 -18.55 1.33
CA ALA A 342 -16.62 -17.55 1.91
C ALA A 342 -17.00 -17.93 3.34
N LEU A 343 -17.19 -16.95 4.20
CA LEU A 343 -17.71 -17.15 5.56
C LEU A 343 -19.21 -16.84 5.61
N SER A 344 -19.94 -17.53 6.49
CA SER A 344 -21.29 -17.10 6.88
C SER A 344 -21.23 -15.71 7.55
N SER A 345 -22.38 -15.03 7.64
CA SER A 345 -22.45 -13.69 8.24
C SER A 345 -22.02 -13.63 9.71
N ASP A 346 -22.12 -14.75 10.42
CA ASP A 346 -21.67 -14.92 11.80
C ASP A 346 -20.31 -15.63 11.90
N GLU A 347 -19.66 -15.90 10.76
CA GLU A 347 -18.35 -16.54 10.60
C GLU A 347 -18.23 -17.93 11.24
N SER A 348 -19.37 -18.57 11.55
CA SER A 348 -19.41 -19.91 12.15
C SER A 348 -19.26 -21.04 11.13
N ILE A 349 -19.52 -20.76 9.85
CA ILE A 349 -19.42 -21.72 8.74
C ILE A 349 -18.51 -21.17 7.65
N LEU A 350 -17.51 -21.97 7.27
CA LEU A 350 -16.70 -21.76 6.08
C LEU A 350 -17.30 -22.54 4.90
N TYR A 351 -17.67 -21.83 3.84
CA TYR A 351 -18.03 -22.38 2.55
C TYR A 351 -16.79 -22.37 1.64
N PHE A 352 -16.65 -23.43 0.84
CA PHE A 352 -15.63 -23.49 -0.19
C PHE A 352 -16.25 -23.95 -1.51
N LEU A 353 -15.72 -23.42 -2.60
CA LEU A 353 -16.00 -23.88 -3.95
C LEU A 353 -14.70 -24.40 -4.56
N GLY A 354 -14.81 -25.48 -5.30
CA GLY A 354 -13.68 -26.14 -5.93
C GLY A 354 -14.12 -26.92 -7.16
N GLY A 355 -13.15 -27.42 -7.89
CA GLY A 355 -13.38 -28.22 -9.08
C GLY A 355 -12.21 -29.12 -9.38
N GLY A 356 -12.49 -30.23 -10.07
CA GLY A 356 -11.49 -31.21 -10.45
C GLY A 356 -11.63 -31.66 -11.90
N ARG A 357 -10.65 -32.45 -12.34
CA ARG A 357 -10.72 -33.12 -13.64
C ARG A 357 -11.49 -34.43 -13.52
N PHE A 358 -12.68 -34.50 -14.10
CA PHE A 358 -13.39 -35.76 -14.28
C PHE A 358 -12.60 -36.65 -15.26
N ARG A 359 -12.45 -37.94 -14.91
CA ARG A 359 -11.86 -38.96 -15.80
C ARG A 359 -12.81 -39.33 -16.94
#